data_AF-A0A953L0F6-F1
#
_entry.id   AF-A0A953L0F6-F1
#
_cell.length_a   1.000
_cell.length_b   1.000
_cell.length_c   1.000
_cell.angle_alpha   90.00
_cell.angle_beta   90.00
_cell.angle_gamma   90.00
#
_symmetry.space_group_name_H-M   'P 1'
#
loop_
_entity.id
_entity.type
_entity.pdbx_description
1 polymer ?
#
loop_
_entity_poly.entity_id
_entity_poly.type
_entity_poly.pdbx_seq_one_letter_code
_entity_poly.pdbx_strand_id
1 'polypeptide(L)'
;MRHHRQTTLSLGMILVTLATATVAQKVEYSPRGSNTASRSDYSVSYGSRPKYPSNYDYYYNNSSYNFQLPPVIVVTPVPTPEKPRVIGYVKPYTDEQYSQLVIDAMTKSGSLTEEAPATPVPAAPTPTPTESERTAGLIGMGAKSVTVAATPAPTPVVTATVMATPTADRPQELYTAWVDTITSDGIIKTNVTDLRLRAVRLPNPDSDNPNERAWGEKVLAGMRRVLNGHRIYYTTGKPEKDDKGTLLAVAHWRDGTNINSLLINSGYAVIVPEQFQSEAGLQMMRKAQMEAKEAKRGFWEDVK
;
A
#
# COMPACT_ATOMS: atom_id res chain seq x y z
N MET A 1 62.59 -22.95 -26.52
CA MET A 1 61.64 -23.99 -26.96
C MET A 1 60.75 -24.39 -25.79
N ARG A 2 59.54 -23.84 -25.70
CA ARG A 2 58.51 -24.25 -24.72
C ARG A 2 57.22 -24.48 -25.50
N HIS A 3 56.75 -25.73 -25.49
CA HIS A 3 55.57 -26.16 -26.22
C HIS A 3 54.30 -25.63 -25.57
N HIS A 4 53.50 -24.93 -26.37
CA HIS A 4 52.14 -24.51 -26.07
C HIS A 4 51.20 -25.65 -26.49
N ARG A 5 50.48 -26.26 -25.55
CA ARG A 5 49.38 -27.19 -25.86
C ARG A 5 48.07 -26.43 -25.77
N GLN A 6 47.39 -26.32 -26.91
CA GLN A 6 46.01 -25.85 -27.00
C GLN A 6 45.07 -27.01 -26.66
N THR A 7 44.13 -26.78 -25.74
CA THR A 7 43.08 -27.72 -25.37
C THR A 7 41.76 -27.17 -25.91
N THR A 8 41.28 -27.73 -27.02
CA THR A 8 39.96 -27.46 -27.61
C THR A 8 38.90 -28.26 -26.87
N LEU A 9 38.02 -27.57 -26.14
CA LEU A 9 36.81 -28.13 -25.53
C LEU A 9 35.65 -28.02 -26.53
N SER A 10 35.18 -29.17 -27.00
CA SER A 10 33.99 -29.34 -27.83
C SER A 10 32.73 -29.18 -26.96
N LEU A 11 31.89 -28.20 -27.30
CA LEU A 11 30.60 -27.95 -26.65
C LEU A 11 29.51 -28.74 -27.41
N GLY A 12 29.05 -29.85 -26.84
CA GLY A 12 27.92 -30.61 -27.37
C GLY A 12 26.59 -29.93 -27.03
N MET A 13 25.87 -29.46 -28.05
CA MET A 13 24.46 -29.05 -27.92
C MET A 13 23.58 -30.28 -27.72
N ILE A 14 22.90 -30.36 -26.58
CA ILE A 14 21.79 -31.29 -26.37
C ILE A 14 20.49 -30.53 -26.62
N LEU A 15 19.81 -30.90 -27.70
CA LEU A 15 18.48 -30.39 -28.06
C LEU A 15 17.42 -31.28 -27.39
N VAL A 16 16.69 -30.73 -26.41
CA VAL A 16 15.57 -31.42 -25.75
C VAL A 16 14.26 -30.87 -26.33
N THR A 17 13.60 -31.68 -27.15
CA THR A 17 12.24 -31.42 -27.65
C THR A 17 11.21 -31.93 -26.64
N LEU A 18 10.50 -31.02 -25.97
CA LEU A 18 9.28 -31.34 -25.23
C LEU A 18 8.07 -31.34 -26.19
N ALA A 19 7.40 -32.49 -26.29
CA ALA A 19 6.09 -32.59 -26.93
C ALA A 19 4.99 -32.37 -25.88
N THR A 20 4.19 -31.33 -26.03
CA THR A 20 3.01 -31.08 -25.19
C THR A 20 1.77 -31.65 -25.88
N ALA A 21 1.15 -32.66 -25.26
CA ALA A 21 -0.14 -33.21 -25.67
C ALA A 21 -1.29 -32.40 -25.04
N THR A 22 -2.10 -31.75 -25.86
CA THR A 22 -3.33 -31.06 -25.45
C THR A 22 -4.50 -32.05 -25.41
N VAL A 23 -5.04 -32.29 -24.21
CA VAL A 23 -6.29 -33.02 -24.00
C VAL A 23 -7.46 -32.06 -24.12
N ALA A 24 -8.32 -32.26 -25.13
CA ALA A 24 -9.55 -31.49 -25.30
C ALA A 24 -10.65 -32.05 -24.38
N GLN A 25 -11.07 -31.26 -23.38
CA GLN A 25 -12.26 -31.57 -22.58
C GLN A 25 -13.52 -31.02 -23.26
N LYS A 26 -14.49 -31.90 -23.47
CA LYS A 26 -15.80 -31.61 -24.05
C LYS A 26 -16.70 -31.01 -22.96
N VAL A 27 -17.02 -29.71 -23.07
CA VAL A 27 -17.91 -29.02 -22.12
C VAL A 27 -19.36 -29.18 -22.60
N GLU A 28 -20.18 -29.79 -21.76
CA GLU A 28 -21.62 -29.95 -21.96
C GLU A 28 -22.35 -28.64 -21.63
N TYR A 29 -23.17 -28.15 -22.56
CA TYR A 29 -23.96 -26.93 -22.39
C TYR A 29 -25.34 -27.25 -21.81
N SER A 30 -25.63 -26.77 -20.60
CA SER A 30 -27.00 -26.73 -20.08
C SER A 30 -27.77 -25.53 -20.66
N PRO A 31 -29.06 -25.68 -21.01
CA PRO A 31 -29.85 -24.60 -21.59
C PRO A 31 -30.10 -23.48 -20.56
N ARG A 32 -29.89 -22.22 -20.98
CA ARG A 32 -30.15 -21.03 -20.17
C ARG A 32 -31.66 -20.78 -20.06
N GLY A 33 -32.14 -20.66 -18.83
CA GLY A 33 -33.49 -20.18 -18.52
C GLY A 33 -33.73 -18.75 -19.03
N SER A 34 -34.96 -18.50 -19.46
CA SER A 34 -35.45 -17.21 -19.92
C SER A 34 -35.83 -16.33 -18.73
N ASN A 35 -35.16 -15.19 -18.57
CA ASN A 35 -35.44 -14.22 -17.51
C ASN A 35 -36.17 -13.02 -18.12
N THR A 36 -37.47 -12.91 -17.88
CA THR A 36 -38.33 -11.77 -18.23
C THR A 36 -38.28 -10.70 -17.15
N ALA A 37 -37.12 -10.07 -16.94
CA ALA A 37 -36.97 -8.90 -16.08
C ALA A 37 -36.73 -7.64 -16.92
N SER A 38 -37.40 -6.55 -16.57
CA SER A 38 -37.36 -5.26 -17.28
C SER A 38 -35.98 -4.62 -17.17
N ARG A 39 -35.41 -4.20 -18.31
CA ARG A 39 -34.11 -3.52 -18.44
C ARG A 39 -34.17 -2.14 -17.78
N SER A 40 -33.55 -1.99 -16.62
CA SER A 40 -32.96 -0.72 -16.23
C SER A 40 -31.50 -0.68 -16.69
N ASP A 41 -31.12 0.46 -17.26
CA ASP A 41 -29.78 0.73 -17.76
C ASP A 41 -28.74 0.54 -16.65
N TYR A 42 -27.60 -0.04 -17.01
CA TYR A 42 -26.46 -0.40 -16.14
C TYR A 42 -26.62 -1.71 -15.33
N SER A 43 -26.70 -2.84 -16.04
CA SER A 43 -26.08 -4.07 -15.55
C SER A 43 -25.09 -4.60 -16.59
N VAL A 44 -23.80 -4.58 -16.25
CA VAL A 44 -22.76 -5.23 -17.03
C VAL A 44 -22.58 -6.63 -16.43
N SER A 45 -23.16 -7.63 -17.07
CA SER A 45 -22.93 -9.03 -16.69
C SER A 45 -21.51 -9.46 -17.10
N TYR A 46 -20.81 -10.08 -16.14
CA TYR A 46 -19.47 -10.64 -16.33
C TYR A 46 -19.50 -11.65 -17.49
N GLY A 47 -18.79 -11.36 -18.58
CA GLY A 47 -18.66 -12.23 -19.76
C GLY A 47 -19.32 -11.75 -21.06
N SER A 48 -20.02 -10.62 -21.06
CA SER A 48 -20.55 -10.03 -22.30
C SER A 48 -19.48 -9.20 -23.00
N ARG A 49 -19.06 -9.60 -24.21
CA ARG A 49 -18.24 -8.73 -25.08
C ARG A 49 -19.12 -7.56 -25.55
N PRO A 50 -18.78 -6.30 -25.23
CA PRO A 50 -19.55 -5.16 -25.71
C PRO A 50 -19.58 -5.17 -27.24
N LYS A 51 -20.80 -5.19 -27.80
CA LYS A 51 -21.00 -5.08 -29.25
C LYS A 51 -21.02 -3.59 -29.59
N TYR A 52 -19.91 -3.09 -30.10
CA TYR A 52 -19.75 -1.68 -30.43
C TYR A 52 -20.53 -1.31 -31.71
N PRO A 53 -21.03 -0.06 -31.84
CA PRO A 53 -21.65 0.44 -33.06
C PRO A 53 -20.68 0.37 -34.24
N SER A 54 -21.19 0.06 -35.44
CA SER A 54 -20.38 -0.10 -36.66
C SER A 54 -19.72 1.19 -37.17
N ASN A 55 -20.06 2.33 -36.58
CA ASN A 55 -19.59 3.67 -36.93
C ASN A 55 -18.68 4.31 -35.85
N TYR A 56 -18.12 3.50 -34.96
CA TYR A 56 -17.16 3.97 -33.95
C TYR A 56 -15.75 4.02 -34.54
N ASP A 57 -15.36 5.18 -35.07
CA ASP A 57 -14.01 5.43 -35.60
C ASP A 57 -12.96 5.41 -34.48
N TYR A 58 -12.01 4.48 -34.59
CA TYR A 58 -11.03 4.16 -33.56
C TYR A 58 -9.72 4.92 -33.79
N TYR A 59 -9.50 6.02 -33.04
CA TYR A 59 -8.17 6.66 -32.96
C TYR A 59 -7.24 6.01 -31.91
N TYR A 60 -7.71 4.98 -31.19
CA TYR A 60 -7.05 4.45 -29.99
C TYR A 60 -6.64 2.98 -30.05
N ASN A 61 -6.68 2.35 -31.22
CA ASN A 61 -6.22 0.96 -31.38
C ASN A 61 -5.19 0.89 -32.49
N ASN A 62 -3.94 1.15 -32.14
CA ASN A 62 -2.81 0.80 -32.98
C ASN A 62 -2.22 -0.51 -32.45
N SER A 63 -2.48 -1.61 -33.15
CA SER A 63 -2.03 -2.95 -32.80
C SER A 63 -0.50 -3.13 -32.81
N SER A 64 0.27 -2.12 -33.23
CA SER A 64 1.75 -2.16 -33.23
C SER A 64 2.39 -1.79 -31.89
N TYR A 65 1.66 -1.14 -30.98
CA TYR A 65 2.19 -0.71 -29.69
C TYR A 65 1.30 -1.25 -28.56
N ASN A 66 1.84 -2.17 -27.78
CA ASN A 66 1.15 -3.02 -26.81
C ASN A 66 0.65 -2.28 -25.54
N PHE A 67 0.03 -1.10 -25.69
CA PHE A 67 -0.49 -0.30 -24.58
C PHE A 67 -1.95 0.10 -24.82
N GLN A 68 -2.80 -0.18 -23.82
CA GLN A 68 -4.14 0.40 -23.67
C GLN A 68 -4.02 1.61 -22.76
N LEU A 69 -4.30 2.81 -23.28
CA LEU A 69 -4.43 4.01 -22.44
C LEU A 69 -5.78 3.97 -21.70
N PRO A 70 -5.82 4.29 -20.38
CA PRO A 70 -7.09 4.40 -19.66
C PRO A 70 -7.90 5.61 -20.16
N PRO A 71 -9.24 5.53 -20.23
CA PRO A 71 -10.06 6.64 -20.66
C PRO A 71 -10.27 7.62 -19.50
N VAL A 72 -9.53 8.73 -19.48
CA VAL A 72 -9.94 9.91 -18.72
C VAL A 72 -10.45 10.94 -19.71
N ILE A 73 -11.78 10.99 -19.87
CA ILE A 73 -12.46 12.13 -20.47
C ILE A 73 -13.03 12.93 -19.30
N VAL A 74 -12.45 14.10 -19.00
CA VAL A 74 -13.15 15.11 -18.22
C VAL A 74 -14.14 15.78 -19.18
N VAL A 75 -15.40 15.34 -19.16
CA VAL A 75 -16.48 16.05 -19.84
C VAL A 75 -17.01 17.09 -18.85
N THR A 76 -16.65 18.36 -19.02
CA THR A 76 -17.49 19.42 -18.44
C THR A 76 -18.86 19.34 -19.10
N PRO A 77 -19.97 19.27 -18.36
CA PRO A 77 -21.29 19.25 -18.97
C PRO A 77 -21.51 20.57 -19.70
N VAL A 78 -21.48 20.51 -21.03
CA VAL A 78 -21.93 21.62 -21.89
C VAL A 78 -23.46 21.55 -21.85
N PRO A 79 -24.16 22.56 -21.30
CA PRO A 79 -25.60 22.64 -21.50
C PRO A 79 -25.83 22.93 -23.00
N THR A 80 -26.87 22.33 -23.59
CA THR A 80 -27.36 22.48 -24.99
C THR A 80 -26.73 21.61 -26.10
N PRO A 81 -27.49 21.27 -27.17
CA PRO A 81 -27.38 20.03 -27.94
C PRO A 81 -26.38 20.12 -29.10
N GLU A 82 -25.19 20.64 -28.85
CA GLU A 82 -24.14 20.65 -29.87
C GLU A 82 -23.27 19.40 -29.75
N LYS A 83 -23.11 18.71 -30.89
CA LYS A 83 -22.22 17.53 -30.99
C LYS A 83 -20.82 17.94 -30.52
N PRO A 84 -20.16 17.14 -29.66
CA PRO A 84 -18.83 17.45 -29.19
C PRO A 84 -17.88 17.63 -30.39
N ARG A 85 -17.29 18.82 -30.50
CA ARG A 85 -16.35 19.16 -31.56
C ARG A 85 -14.95 18.79 -31.10
N VAL A 86 -14.24 17.97 -31.87
CA VAL A 86 -12.85 17.60 -31.59
C VAL A 86 -11.96 18.83 -31.82
N ILE A 87 -11.38 19.35 -30.73
CA ILE A 87 -10.50 20.51 -30.74
C ILE A 87 -9.08 20.03 -31.08
N GLY A 88 -8.82 19.70 -32.34
CA GLY A 88 -7.48 19.46 -32.89
C GLY A 88 -6.70 18.27 -32.30
N TYR A 89 -5.42 18.17 -32.70
CA TYR A 89 -4.50 17.14 -32.22
C TYR A 89 -4.14 17.40 -30.76
N VAL A 90 -4.49 16.46 -29.87
CA VAL A 90 -4.02 16.48 -28.49
C VAL A 90 -2.57 16.03 -28.50
N LYS A 91 -1.65 16.96 -28.23
CA LYS A 91 -0.24 16.61 -28.00
C LYS A 91 -0.17 15.75 -26.74
N PRO A 92 0.33 14.50 -26.80
CA PRO A 92 0.48 13.70 -25.60
C PRO A 92 1.46 14.41 -24.65
N TYR A 93 1.10 14.48 -23.37
CA TYR A 93 2.01 14.95 -22.34
C TYR A 93 3.18 13.97 -22.23
N THR A 94 4.40 14.50 -22.09
CA THR A 94 5.52 13.67 -21.62
C THR A 94 5.28 13.25 -20.16
N ASP A 95 5.95 12.20 -19.68
CA ASP A 95 5.83 11.73 -18.30
C ASP A 95 6.10 12.87 -17.28
N GLU A 96 7.04 13.76 -17.60
CA GLU A 96 7.38 14.95 -16.80
C GLU A 96 6.25 15.99 -16.80
N GLN A 97 5.62 16.23 -17.95
CA GLN A 97 4.50 17.16 -18.04
C GLN A 97 3.25 16.61 -17.34
N TYR A 98 3.03 15.29 -17.41
CA TYR A 98 1.92 14.64 -16.74
C TYR A 98 2.10 14.68 -15.22
N SER A 99 3.30 14.40 -14.72
CA SER A 99 3.60 14.51 -13.29
C SER A 99 3.45 15.94 -12.78
N GLN A 100 3.88 16.95 -13.54
CA GLN A 100 3.65 18.35 -13.17
C GLN A 100 2.17 18.73 -13.16
N LEU A 101 1.39 18.24 -14.12
CA LEU A 101 -0.05 18.49 -14.19
C LEU A 101 -0.81 17.84 -13.01
N VAL A 102 -0.37 16.68 -12.54
CA VAL A 102 -0.90 16.02 -11.33
C VAL A 102 -0.53 16.83 -10.08
N ILE A 103 0.72 17.30 -9.96
CA ILE A 103 1.16 18.16 -8.84
C ILE A 103 0.31 19.44 -8.81
N ASP A 104 0.16 20.12 -9.94
CA ASP A 104 -0.64 21.35 -10.05
C ASP A 104 -2.10 21.10 -9.65
N ALA A 105 -2.70 20.00 -10.13
CA ALA A 105 -4.06 19.62 -9.75
C ALA A 105 -4.19 19.31 -8.26
N MET A 106 -3.18 18.69 -7.64
CA MET A 106 -3.16 18.42 -6.20
C MET A 106 -2.99 19.71 -5.38
N THR A 107 -2.11 20.62 -5.78
CA THR A 107 -1.96 21.93 -5.11
C THR A 107 -3.20 22.81 -5.27
N LYS A 108 -3.85 22.79 -6.44
CA LYS A 108 -5.04 23.59 -6.72
C LYS A 108 -6.30 23.04 -6.04
N SER A 109 -6.40 21.73 -5.88
CA SER A 109 -7.49 21.09 -5.10
C SER A 109 -7.28 21.19 -3.59
N GLY A 110 -6.04 21.39 -3.12
CA GLY A 110 -5.72 21.71 -1.73
C GLY A 110 -6.12 23.12 -1.29
N SER A 111 -6.48 24.03 -2.21
CA SER A 111 -6.91 25.40 -1.90
C SER A 111 -8.44 25.57 -1.79
N LEU A 112 -9.21 24.48 -1.78
CA LEU A 112 -10.65 24.54 -1.53
C LEU A 112 -10.90 24.73 -0.02
N THR A 113 -11.05 26.00 0.34
CA THR A 113 -11.89 26.51 1.42
C THR A 113 -11.58 25.95 2.81
N GLU A 114 -10.81 26.71 3.57
CA GLU A 114 -10.87 26.77 5.04
C GLU A 114 -12.35 26.96 5.46
N GLU A 115 -13.00 25.87 5.85
CA GLU A 115 -14.36 25.89 6.40
C GLU A 115 -14.28 26.68 7.72
N ALA A 116 -14.95 27.84 7.75
CA ALA A 116 -14.99 28.72 8.90
C ALA A 116 -15.33 27.94 10.18
N PRO A 117 -14.70 28.24 11.32
CA PRO A 117 -14.90 27.50 12.56
C PRO A 117 -16.38 27.49 12.92
N ALA A 118 -16.94 26.29 13.06
CA ALA A 118 -18.32 26.08 13.46
C ALA A 118 -18.61 26.85 14.76
N THR A 119 -19.63 27.69 14.71
CA THR A 119 -20.22 28.38 15.86
C THR A 119 -20.45 27.38 17.01
N PRO A 120 -20.06 27.67 18.26
CA PRO A 120 -20.18 26.73 19.37
C PRO A 120 -21.65 26.36 19.59
N VAL A 121 -21.94 25.07 19.49
CA VAL A 121 -23.23 24.47 19.88
C VAL A 121 -23.36 24.60 21.40
N PRO A 122 -24.49 25.13 21.93
CA PRO A 122 -24.68 25.27 23.37
C PRO A 122 -24.68 23.90 24.07
N ALA A 123 -23.96 23.84 25.19
CA ALA A 123 -23.74 22.63 25.98
C ALA A 123 -25.05 22.02 26.49
N ALA A 124 -25.20 20.71 26.28
CA ALA A 124 -26.27 19.92 26.87
C ALA A 124 -26.08 19.82 28.41
N PRO A 125 -27.18 19.87 29.19
CA PRO A 125 -27.09 19.84 30.66
C PRO A 125 -26.61 18.47 31.17
N THR A 126 -25.68 18.54 32.12
CA THR A 126 -25.12 17.41 32.87
C THR A 126 -26.20 16.70 33.71
N PRO A 127 -26.34 15.36 33.65
CA PRO A 127 -27.20 14.63 34.57
C PRO A 127 -26.56 14.53 35.97
N THR A 128 -27.36 14.87 36.97
CA THR A 128 -27.09 14.76 38.41
C THR A 128 -26.86 13.29 38.82
N PRO A 129 -25.87 12.98 39.68
CA PRO A 129 -25.72 11.64 40.22
C PRO A 129 -26.75 11.37 41.32
N THR A 130 -27.53 10.31 41.13
CA THR A 130 -28.43 9.75 42.14
C THR A 130 -27.61 8.99 43.18
N GLU A 131 -27.64 9.50 44.40
CA GLU A 131 -27.15 8.87 45.63
C GLU A 131 -28.14 7.79 46.08
N SER A 132 -27.70 6.53 46.18
CA SER A 132 -28.46 5.47 46.84
C SER A 132 -27.53 4.53 47.60
N GLU A 133 -27.63 4.64 48.93
CA GLU A 133 -27.58 3.59 49.97
C GLU A 133 -26.36 2.64 50.03
N ARG A 134 -25.50 2.77 51.06
CA ARG A 134 -25.56 2.03 52.35
C ARG A 134 -25.86 0.53 52.20
N THR A 135 -24.99 -0.34 52.74
CA THR A 135 -25.27 -1.21 53.92
C THR A 135 -24.01 -1.97 54.37
N ALA A 136 -23.94 -2.21 55.68
CA ALA A 136 -22.88 -2.80 56.49
C ALA A 136 -22.88 -4.35 56.53
N GLY A 137 -21.84 -4.92 57.14
CA GLY A 137 -21.75 -6.31 57.68
C GLY A 137 -20.38 -6.92 57.37
N LEU A 138 -19.39 -7.06 58.26
CA LEU A 138 -19.29 -7.47 59.68
C LEU A 138 -19.48 -9.00 59.93
N ILE A 139 -18.38 -9.62 60.38
CA ILE A 139 -18.18 -10.89 61.13
C ILE A 139 -18.38 -12.23 60.41
N GLY A 140 -17.37 -13.12 60.56
CA GLY A 140 -17.55 -14.56 60.36
C GLY A 140 -16.29 -15.42 60.47
N MET A 141 -15.63 -15.44 61.63
CA MET A 141 -14.72 -16.55 62.00
C MET A 141 -15.55 -17.83 62.24
N GLY A 142 -15.13 -18.95 61.66
CA GLY A 142 -15.80 -20.24 61.88
C GLY A 142 -15.03 -21.41 61.30
N ALA A 143 -14.10 -21.95 62.10
CA ALA A 143 -13.48 -23.24 61.86
C ALA A 143 -14.52 -24.36 61.94
N LYS A 144 -14.54 -25.27 60.96
CA LYS A 144 -15.08 -26.62 61.10
C LYS A 144 -14.32 -27.61 60.23
N SER A 145 -13.76 -28.59 60.93
CA SER A 145 -13.10 -29.79 60.46
C SER A 145 -14.02 -30.62 59.56
N VAL A 146 -13.50 -31.12 58.43
CA VAL A 146 -14.12 -32.20 57.65
C VAL A 146 -13.04 -33.20 57.22
N THR A 147 -13.08 -34.34 57.90
CA THR A 147 -13.02 -35.72 57.41
C THR A 147 -12.20 -36.05 56.16
N VAL A 148 -11.18 -36.89 56.40
CA VAL A 148 -10.38 -37.67 55.45
C VAL A 148 -11.28 -38.60 54.63
N ALA A 149 -11.20 -38.53 53.30
CA ALA A 149 -11.72 -39.55 52.41
C ALA A 149 -10.86 -39.69 51.15
N ALA A 150 -10.26 -40.88 51.04
CA ALA A 150 -9.78 -41.60 49.85
C ALA A 150 -8.98 -40.81 48.80
N THR A 151 -7.67 -41.10 48.73
CA THR A 151 -6.79 -40.88 47.58
C THR A 151 -7.40 -41.47 46.31
N PRO A 152 -7.91 -40.67 45.36
CA PRO A 152 -8.19 -41.18 44.03
C PRO A 152 -6.86 -41.42 43.30
N ALA A 153 -6.79 -42.51 42.55
CA ALA A 153 -5.68 -42.80 41.65
C ALA A 153 -5.35 -41.58 40.78
N PRO A 154 -4.06 -41.31 40.46
CA PRO A 154 -3.66 -40.16 39.66
C PRO A 154 -4.37 -40.23 38.31
N THR A 155 -5.42 -39.43 38.17
CA THR A 155 -6.02 -39.15 36.88
C THR A 155 -4.95 -38.41 36.09
N PRO A 156 -4.63 -38.80 34.83
CA PRO A 156 -3.68 -38.05 34.04
C PRO A 156 -4.16 -36.60 34.01
N VAL A 157 -3.38 -35.69 34.58
CA VAL A 157 -3.58 -34.26 34.42
C VAL A 157 -3.31 -34.02 32.94
N VAL A 158 -4.37 -34.06 32.14
CA VAL A 158 -4.36 -33.56 30.78
C VAL A 158 -4.18 -32.07 30.94
N THR A 159 -2.92 -31.64 30.99
CA THR A 159 -2.54 -30.25 30.81
C THR A 159 -3.12 -29.86 29.46
N ALA A 160 -4.29 -29.25 29.48
CA ALA A 160 -4.86 -28.62 28.32
C ALA A 160 -3.88 -27.52 27.94
N THR A 161 -2.98 -27.83 26.99
CA THR A 161 -2.23 -26.83 26.25
C THR A 161 -3.29 -25.94 25.62
N VAL A 162 -3.57 -24.81 26.27
CA VAL A 162 -4.39 -23.76 25.70
C VAL A 162 -3.60 -23.30 24.49
N MET A 163 -3.94 -23.85 23.33
CA MET A 163 -3.41 -23.37 22.06
C MET A 163 -3.82 -21.91 22.01
N ALA A 164 -2.85 -21.02 22.23
CA ALA A 164 -3.04 -19.59 22.13
C ALA A 164 -3.72 -19.36 20.78
N THR A 165 -4.98 -18.97 20.83
CA THR A 165 -5.74 -18.64 19.63
C THR A 165 -4.92 -17.58 18.93
N PRO A 166 -4.45 -17.80 17.69
CA PRO A 166 -3.67 -16.80 16.97
C PRO A 166 -4.48 -15.52 17.04
N THR A 167 -3.94 -14.52 17.73
CA THR A 167 -4.62 -13.24 17.95
C THR A 167 -5.00 -12.72 16.58
N ALA A 168 -6.29 -12.85 16.26
CA ALA A 168 -6.82 -12.47 14.97
C ALA A 168 -6.37 -11.04 14.70
N ASP A 169 -5.77 -10.88 13.53
CA ASP A 169 -5.23 -9.66 12.96
C ASP A 169 -6.12 -8.48 13.34
N ARG A 170 -5.70 -7.67 14.34
CA ARG A 170 -6.46 -6.47 14.69
C ARG A 170 -6.51 -5.63 13.43
N PRO A 171 -7.68 -5.13 13.02
CA PRO A 171 -7.78 -4.25 11.86
C PRO A 171 -6.76 -3.14 12.04
N GLN A 172 -5.83 -3.00 11.09
CA GLN A 172 -4.77 -2.00 11.24
C GLN A 172 -5.42 -0.62 11.33
N GLU A 173 -5.26 0.02 12.48
CA GLU A 173 -5.81 1.34 12.73
C GLU A 173 -5.13 2.33 11.78
N LEU A 174 -5.96 3.03 11.00
CA LEU A 174 -5.51 4.06 10.08
C LEU A 174 -5.45 5.39 10.81
N TYR A 175 -4.25 5.92 10.99
CA TYR A 175 -4.00 7.19 11.64
C TYR A 175 -3.79 8.29 10.61
N THR A 176 -3.91 9.55 11.04
CA THR A 176 -3.61 10.73 10.21
C THR A 176 -2.77 11.74 10.98
N ALA A 177 -1.86 12.40 10.26
CA ALA A 177 -0.99 13.42 10.84
C ALA A 177 -0.60 14.46 9.78
N TRP A 178 -0.34 15.69 10.23
CA TRP A 178 0.28 16.74 9.41
C TRP A 178 1.79 16.70 9.58
N VAL A 179 2.52 16.73 8.46
CA VAL A 179 3.98 16.72 8.48
C VAL A 179 4.50 18.13 8.74
N ASP A 180 5.21 18.31 9.84
CA ASP A 180 5.82 19.59 10.20
C ASP A 180 7.19 19.74 9.52
N THR A 181 8.05 18.73 9.69
CA THR A 181 9.41 18.74 9.14
C THR A 181 9.99 17.34 9.00
N ILE A 182 11.13 17.22 8.32
CA ILE A 182 11.87 15.97 8.15
C ILE A 182 13.33 16.19 8.53
N THR A 183 13.79 15.42 9.50
CA THR A 183 15.16 15.42 10.05
C THR A 183 16.19 14.88 9.05
N SER A 184 17.48 15.00 9.35
CA SER A 184 18.56 14.45 8.49
C SER A 184 18.60 12.92 8.51
N ASP A 185 18.13 12.26 9.58
CA ASP A 185 18.10 10.79 9.68
C ASP A 185 16.79 10.16 9.16
N GLY A 186 15.98 10.96 8.45
CA GLY A 186 14.76 10.51 7.79
C GLY A 186 13.55 10.34 8.70
N ILE A 187 13.59 10.84 9.94
CA ILE A 187 12.41 10.91 10.82
C ILE A 187 11.50 12.05 10.35
N ILE A 188 10.24 11.71 10.12
CA ILE A 188 9.15 12.61 9.78
C ILE A 188 8.55 13.10 11.09
N LYS A 189 8.76 14.37 11.41
CA LYS A 189 8.15 15.05 12.55
C LYS A 189 6.73 15.46 12.16
N THR A 190 5.77 15.07 12.99
CA THR A 190 4.36 15.42 12.78
C THR A 190 3.78 16.09 14.01
N ASN A 191 2.60 16.68 13.84
CA ASN A 191 1.87 17.34 14.92
C ASN A 191 1.44 16.40 16.06
N VAL A 192 1.49 15.08 15.86
CA VAL A 192 1.07 14.07 16.85
C VAL A 192 2.21 13.19 17.36
N THR A 193 3.16 12.81 16.49
CA THR A 193 4.27 11.91 16.86
C THR A 193 5.41 11.93 15.85
N ASP A 194 6.52 11.30 16.20
CA ASP A 194 7.66 11.09 15.31
C ASP A 194 7.51 9.76 14.56
N LEU A 195 7.58 9.83 13.24
CA LEU A 195 7.42 8.67 12.35
C LEU A 195 8.71 8.35 11.63
N ARG A 196 9.04 7.05 11.54
CA ARG A 196 10.02 6.51 10.61
C ARG A 196 9.31 5.56 9.64
N LEU A 197 9.62 5.68 8.36
CA LEU A 197 9.02 4.82 7.34
C LEU A 197 9.47 3.38 7.55
N ARG A 198 8.51 2.48 7.77
CA ARG A 198 8.75 1.06 7.98
C ARG A 198 9.32 0.41 6.73
N ALA A 199 10.33 -0.42 6.94
CA ALA A 199 10.97 -1.27 5.95
C ALA A 199 11.65 -0.52 4.80
N VAL A 200 11.99 0.75 5.03
CA VAL A 200 12.62 1.65 4.08
C VAL A 200 13.83 2.30 4.75
N ARG A 201 15.00 2.20 4.12
CA ARG A 201 16.22 2.92 4.50
C ARG A 201 16.50 4.01 3.46
N LEU A 202 16.54 5.25 3.90
CA LEU A 202 16.99 6.37 3.08
C LEU A 202 18.53 6.43 3.05
N PRO A 203 19.14 6.90 1.95
CA PRO A 203 20.55 7.26 1.94
C PRO A 203 20.85 8.29 3.03
N ASN A 204 21.95 8.09 3.76
CA ASN A 204 22.31 8.98 4.87
C ASN A 204 23.05 10.22 4.35
N PRO A 205 22.52 11.45 4.51
CA PRO A 205 23.23 12.68 4.13
C PRO A 205 24.54 12.85 4.93
N ASP A 206 24.61 12.30 6.13
CA ASP A 206 25.79 12.40 6.99
C ASP A 206 26.76 11.23 6.78
N SER A 207 26.58 10.42 5.71
CA SER A 207 27.47 9.30 5.37
C SER A 207 28.87 9.79 4.97
N ASP A 208 29.92 9.04 5.29
CA ASP A 208 31.28 9.29 4.81
C ASP A 208 31.42 9.06 3.30
N ASN A 209 30.56 8.20 2.73
CA ASN A 209 30.54 7.91 1.30
C ASN A 209 29.96 9.11 0.53
N PRO A 210 30.72 9.75 -0.38
CA PRO A 210 30.27 10.95 -1.09
C PRO A 210 29.03 10.72 -1.95
N ASN A 211 28.86 9.53 -2.53
CA ASN A 211 27.68 9.21 -3.33
C ASN A 211 26.43 9.07 -2.45
N GLU A 212 26.55 8.36 -1.32
CA GLU A 212 25.43 8.20 -0.39
C GLU A 212 25.01 9.54 0.23
N ARG A 213 25.99 10.40 0.57
CA ARG A 213 25.77 11.77 1.04
C ARG A 213 25.00 12.62 0.02
N ALA A 214 25.48 12.68 -1.22
CA ALA A 214 24.86 13.49 -2.27
C ALA A 214 23.41 13.05 -2.55
N TRP A 215 23.15 11.74 -2.56
CA TRP A 215 21.80 11.22 -2.72
C TRP A 215 20.95 11.43 -1.46
N GLY A 216 21.52 11.31 -0.26
CA GLY A 216 20.81 11.57 1.00
C GLY A 216 20.30 13.01 1.07
N GLU A 217 21.13 13.98 0.72
CA GLU A 217 20.75 15.39 0.64
C GLU A 217 19.63 15.61 -0.39
N LYS A 218 19.77 15.05 -1.60
CA LYS A 218 18.78 15.20 -2.68
C LYS A 218 17.43 14.57 -2.31
N VAL A 219 17.43 13.36 -1.75
CA VAL A 219 16.22 12.66 -1.33
C VAL A 219 15.52 13.41 -0.21
N LEU A 220 16.25 13.85 0.82
CA LEU A 220 15.67 14.61 1.92
C LEU A 220 15.10 15.96 1.47
N ALA A 221 15.79 16.67 0.57
CA ALA A 221 15.27 17.90 0.00
C ALA A 221 13.96 17.66 -0.78
N GLY A 222 13.90 16.58 -1.58
CA GLY A 222 12.69 16.16 -2.29
C GLY A 222 11.55 15.80 -1.34
N MET A 223 11.84 14.98 -0.32
CA MET A 223 10.85 14.61 0.69
C MET A 223 10.32 15.82 1.44
N ARG A 224 11.17 16.76 1.88
CA ARG A 224 10.73 18.00 2.55
C ARG A 224 9.84 18.83 1.64
N ARG A 225 10.18 18.94 0.36
CA ARG A 225 9.37 19.71 -0.61
C ARG A 225 7.98 19.12 -0.80
N VAL A 226 7.87 17.80 -0.84
CA VAL A 226 6.60 17.11 -1.15
C VAL A 226 5.77 16.84 0.11
N LEU A 227 6.41 16.50 1.23
CA LEU A 227 5.72 16.07 2.45
C LEU A 227 5.43 17.22 3.40
N ASN A 228 6.30 18.23 3.55
CA ASN A 228 6.10 19.28 4.56
C ASN A 228 4.79 20.04 4.32
N GLY A 229 4.05 20.30 5.39
CA GLY A 229 2.75 20.96 5.36
C GLY A 229 1.63 20.10 4.77
N HIS A 230 1.88 18.84 4.39
CA HIS A 230 0.85 17.96 3.85
C HIS A 230 0.36 16.96 4.90
N ARG A 231 -0.90 16.55 4.74
CA ARG A 231 -1.51 15.51 5.56
C ARG A 231 -1.17 14.14 4.99
N ILE A 232 -0.68 13.26 5.85
CA ILE A 232 -0.43 11.85 5.53
C ILE A 232 -1.34 10.94 6.34
N TYR A 233 -1.53 9.74 5.82
CA TYR A 233 -2.23 8.63 6.47
C TYR A 233 -1.22 7.54 6.74
N TYR A 234 -1.31 6.87 7.88
CA TYR A 234 -0.34 5.84 8.18
C TYR A 234 -0.93 4.69 8.98
N THR A 235 -0.37 3.50 8.77
CA THR A 235 -0.69 2.30 9.56
C THR A 235 0.56 1.81 10.26
N THR A 236 0.36 1.25 11.45
CA THR A 236 1.42 0.70 12.30
C THR A 236 1.33 -0.83 12.32
N GLY A 237 2.50 -1.49 12.36
CA GLY A 237 2.59 -2.94 12.50
C GLY A 237 3.36 -3.34 13.76
N LYS A 238 3.66 -4.63 13.92
CA LYS A 238 4.55 -5.19 14.94
C LYS A 238 5.96 -5.41 14.34
N PRO A 239 7.05 -5.02 15.03
CA PRO A 239 7.06 -4.16 16.23
C PRO A 239 6.56 -2.75 15.88
N GLU A 240 5.90 -2.08 16.81
CA GLU A 240 5.31 -0.76 16.58
C GLU A 240 6.37 0.35 16.51
N LYS A 241 7.39 0.26 17.36
CA LYS A 241 8.48 1.23 17.45
C LYS A 241 9.82 0.58 17.09
N ASP A 242 10.77 1.40 16.64
CA ASP A 242 12.16 0.99 16.52
C ASP A 242 12.85 0.91 17.90
N ASP A 243 14.11 0.50 17.91
CA ASP A 243 14.97 0.41 19.08
C ASP A 243 15.15 1.75 19.81
N LYS A 244 14.96 2.87 19.09
CA LYS A 244 15.03 4.24 19.62
C LYS A 244 13.67 4.76 20.10
N GLY A 245 12.61 3.97 19.99
CA GLY A 245 11.26 4.37 20.37
C GLY A 245 10.50 5.20 19.34
N THR A 246 11.03 5.34 18.12
CA THR A 246 10.39 6.04 16.99
C THR A 246 9.30 5.15 16.39
N LEU A 247 8.14 5.72 16.04
CA LEU A 247 7.04 4.94 15.50
C LEU A 247 7.34 4.46 14.07
N LEU A 248 7.26 3.15 13.82
CA LEU A 248 7.47 2.55 12.50
C LEU A 248 6.15 2.43 11.76
N ALA A 249 6.00 3.18 10.67
CA ALA A 249 4.72 3.26 9.96
C ALA A 249 4.84 3.09 8.43
N VAL A 250 3.79 2.57 7.82
CA VAL A 250 3.62 2.60 6.36
C VAL A 250 2.77 3.82 6.04
N ALA A 251 3.36 4.79 5.34
CA ALA A 251 2.71 6.07 5.05
C ALA A 251 2.03 6.05 3.67
N HIS A 252 0.90 6.71 3.58
CA HIS A 252 0.05 6.81 2.41
C HIS A 252 -0.43 8.24 2.20
N TRP A 253 -0.63 8.59 0.94
CA TRP A 253 -1.35 9.78 0.53
C TRP A 253 -2.88 9.59 0.67
N ARG A 254 -3.63 10.68 0.51
CA ARG A 254 -5.11 10.67 0.58
C ARG A 254 -5.76 9.74 -0.43
N ASP A 255 -5.13 9.59 -1.59
CA ASP A 255 -5.57 8.71 -2.69
C ASP A 255 -5.22 7.23 -2.45
N GLY A 256 -4.55 6.90 -1.33
CA GLY A 256 -4.09 5.57 -0.99
C GLY A 256 -2.71 5.22 -1.56
N THR A 257 -2.04 6.13 -2.26
CA THR A 257 -0.69 5.90 -2.80
C THR A 257 0.30 5.67 -1.67
N ASN A 258 0.95 4.50 -1.67
CA ASN A 258 1.94 4.12 -0.65
C ASN A 258 3.28 4.85 -0.88
N ILE A 259 3.64 5.71 0.06
CA ILE A 259 4.85 6.54 0.01
C ILE A 259 6.11 5.68 0.11
N ASN A 260 6.09 4.63 0.94
CA ASN A 260 7.22 3.70 1.10
C ASN A 260 7.54 3.01 -0.23
N SER A 261 6.51 2.47 -0.90
CA SER A 261 6.65 1.85 -2.23
C SER A 261 7.16 2.83 -3.27
N LEU A 262 6.63 4.05 -3.26
CA LEU A 262 7.01 5.10 -4.20
C LEU A 262 8.51 5.43 -4.10
N LEU A 263 9.02 5.62 -2.87
CA LEU A 263 10.44 5.91 -2.64
C LEU A 263 11.36 4.78 -3.14
N ILE A 264 10.97 3.52 -2.92
CA ILE A 264 11.74 2.35 -3.39
C ILE A 264 11.72 2.29 -4.92
N ASN A 265 10.55 2.41 -5.54
CA ASN A 265 10.39 2.31 -7.00
C ASN A 265 11.08 3.47 -7.75
N SER A 266 11.18 4.65 -7.13
CA SER A 266 11.93 5.79 -7.63
C SER A 266 13.45 5.69 -7.40
N GLY A 267 13.93 4.64 -6.70
CA GLY A 267 15.34 4.49 -6.38
C GLY A 267 15.84 5.53 -5.38
N TYR A 268 14.98 6.03 -4.50
CA TYR A 268 15.33 6.97 -3.42
C TYR A 268 15.48 6.29 -2.07
N ALA A 269 15.18 5.00 -1.99
CA ALA A 269 15.33 4.23 -0.78
C ALA A 269 15.61 2.75 -1.04
N VAL A 270 16.08 2.07 -0.01
CA VAL A 270 16.39 0.63 0.00
C VAL A 270 15.45 -0.09 0.92
N ILE A 271 15.05 -1.31 0.57
CA ILE A 271 14.25 -2.16 1.44
C ILE A 271 15.06 -2.58 2.68
N VAL A 272 14.37 -2.68 3.82
CA VAL A 272 14.88 -3.31 5.06
C VAL A 272 14.04 -4.57 5.31
N PRO A 273 14.46 -5.75 4.82
CA PRO A 273 13.65 -6.96 4.82
C PRO A 273 13.14 -7.37 6.21
N GLU A 274 13.92 -7.13 7.26
CA GLU A 274 13.66 -7.54 8.63
C GLU A 274 12.44 -6.82 9.25
N GLN A 275 11.99 -5.72 8.65
CA GLN A 275 10.86 -4.93 9.14
C GLN A 275 9.52 -5.27 8.45
N PHE A 276 9.52 -6.19 7.49
CA PHE A 276 8.29 -6.64 6.84
C PHE A 276 7.55 -7.67 7.69
N GLN A 277 6.23 -7.54 7.75
CA GLN A 277 5.38 -8.50 8.46
C GLN A 277 4.90 -9.66 7.57
N SER A 278 4.87 -9.46 6.25
CA SER A 278 4.39 -10.44 5.30
C SER A 278 5.39 -10.67 4.17
N GLU A 279 5.58 -11.95 3.80
CA GLU A 279 6.45 -12.32 2.69
C GLU A 279 5.95 -11.73 1.36
N ALA A 280 4.62 -11.68 1.16
CA ALA A 280 4.03 -11.09 -0.04
C ALA A 280 4.40 -9.61 -0.20
N GLY A 281 4.32 -8.82 0.89
CA GLY A 281 4.71 -7.40 0.86
C GLY A 281 6.21 -7.22 0.59
N LEU A 282 7.05 -8.07 1.20
CA LEU A 282 8.49 -8.08 0.95
C LEU A 282 8.81 -8.40 -0.52
N GLN A 283 8.15 -9.38 -1.13
CA GLN A 283 8.36 -9.74 -2.53
C GLN A 283 7.97 -8.61 -3.50
N MET A 284 6.85 -7.92 -3.24
CA MET A 284 6.47 -6.74 -4.03
C MET A 284 7.53 -5.63 -3.96
N MET A 285 8.10 -5.38 -2.77
CA MET A 285 9.10 -4.33 -2.57
C MET A 285 10.47 -4.72 -3.13
N ARG A 286 10.84 -6.01 -3.08
CA ARG A 286 12.02 -6.55 -3.78
C ARG A 286 11.91 -6.34 -5.28
N LYS A 287 10.74 -6.62 -5.86
CA LYS A 287 10.50 -6.39 -7.29
C LYS A 287 10.62 -4.90 -7.63
N ALA A 288 9.99 -4.00 -6.87
CA ALA A 288 10.11 -2.56 -7.09
C ALA A 288 11.56 -2.06 -7.01
N GLN A 289 12.33 -2.56 -6.05
CA GLN A 289 13.75 -2.22 -5.95
C GLN A 289 14.58 -2.76 -7.12
N MET A 290 14.29 -3.97 -7.59
CA MET A 290 14.93 -4.57 -8.76
C MET A 290 14.65 -3.73 -10.02
N GLU A 291 13.40 -3.35 -10.24
CA GLU A 291 13.00 -2.47 -11.35
C GLU A 291 13.70 -1.11 -11.29
N ALA A 292 13.81 -0.51 -10.09
CA ALA A 292 14.54 0.74 -9.90
C ALA A 292 16.04 0.61 -10.21
N LYS A 293 16.65 -0.53 -9.85
CA LYS A 293 18.05 -0.85 -10.17
C LYS A 293 18.28 -1.04 -11.66
N GLU A 294 17.46 -1.85 -12.31
CA GLU A 294 17.56 -2.13 -13.75
C GLU A 294 17.35 -0.87 -14.58
N ALA A 295 16.39 -0.03 -14.17
CA ALA A 295 16.14 1.26 -14.80
C ALA A 295 17.13 2.36 -14.38
N LYS A 296 18.12 2.05 -13.52
CA LYS A 296 19.11 3.00 -13.00
C LYS A 296 18.44 4.30 -12.52
N ARG A 297 17.45 4.18 -11.64
CA ARG A 297 16.75 5.35 -11.08
C ARG A 297 17.39 5.80 -9.79
N GLY A 298 17.46 7.11 -9.57
CA GLY A 298 17.83 7.66 -8.27
C GLY A 298 19.26 7.24 -7.90
N PHE A 299 19.46 6.81 -6.65
CA PHE A 299 20.82 6.48 -6.19
C PHE A 299 21.46 5.28 -6.91
N TRP A 300 20.68 4.51 -7.68
CA TRP A 300 21.19 3.43 -8.52
C TRP A 300 21.86 3.91 -9.83
N GLU A 301 21.74 5.20 -10.18
CA GLU A 301 22.39 5.80 -11.37
C GLU A 301 23.91 5.64 -11.36
N ASP A 302 24.52 5.75 -10.18
CA ASP A 302 25.97 5.80 -9.99
C ASP A 302 26.61 4.46 -9.60
N VAL A 303 25.79 3.42 -9.39
CA VAL A 303 26.30 2.09 -8.99
C VAL A 303 26.82 1.38 -10.24
N LYS A 304 28.14 1.43 -10.44
CA LYS A 304 28.86 0.69 -11.49
C LYS A 304 29.26 -0.72 -11.05
#